data_AF-A0A817WHK6-F1
#
_entry.id   AF-A0A817WHK6-F1
#
_cell.length_a   1.000
_cell.length_b   1.000
_cell.length_c   1.000
_cell.angle_alpha   90.00
_cell.angle_beta   90.00
_cell.angle_gamma   90.00
#
_symmetry.space_group_name_H-M   'P 1'
#
loop_
_entity.id
_entity.type
_entity.pdbx_description
1 polymer ?
#
loop_
_entity_poly.entity_id
_entity_poly.type
_entity_poly.pdbx_seq_one_letter_code
_entity_poly.pdbx_strand_id
1 'polypeptide(L)'
;MAKNRYRTTWGATTLLTAELDVYKQLIEDLKWNFSFVITLSESDFPTKPIEVLSEFLSMFPNQNFVSGNIPNISNRDFIQYVAYGDDELIRGLRFAFNYTAMPCESFYHTVLINRIYCDSHVRMNLRMVNWDRRRGCTCYNMDVSDLCGCSPLIYRITDKRKFAVSSSIN
;
A
#
# COMPACT_ATOMS: atom_id res chain seq x y z
N MET A 1 -0.58 0.44 -20.14
CA MET A 1 -1.86 0.78 -19.48
C MET A 1 -2.45 -0.51 -18.91
N ALA A 2 -3.16 -0.44 -17.78
CA ALA A 2 -3.89 -1.60 -17.24
C ALA A 2 -4.94 -2.09 -18.25
N LYS A 3 -5.06 -3.40 -18.44
CA LYS A 3 -6.02 -4.02 -19.36
C LYS A 3 -7.47 -3.83 -18.89
N ASN A 4 -7.68 -3.93 -17.57
CA ASN A 4 -8.99 -3.81 -16.94
C ASN A 4 -9.10 -2.50 -16.15
N ARG A 5 -10.31 -1.94 -16.10
CA ARG A 5 -10.65 -0.79 -15.25
C ARG A 5 -11.70 -1.24 -14.23
N TYR A 6 -11.43 -0.94 -12.96
CA TYR A 6 -12.29 -1.29 -11.85
C TYR A 6 -12.91 -0.03 -11.25
N ARG A 7 -14.18 -0.09 -10.88
CA ARG A 7 -14.80 0.98 -10.08
C ARG A 7 -14.38 0.78 -8.63
N THR A 8 -13.32 1.47 -8.22
CA THR A 8 -12.84 1.45 -6.84
C THR A 8 -13.56 2.53 -6.03
N THR A 9 -14.37 2.11 -5.05
CA THR A 9 -14.99 3.02 -4.09
C THR A 9 -14.29 2.93 -2.74
N TRP A 10 -14.54 3.92 -1.87
CA TRP A 10 -13.93 3.97 -0.54
C TRP A 10 -14.23 2.68 0.25
N GLY A 11 -13.17 2.05 0.76
CA GLY A 11 -13.24 0.83 1.58
C GLY A 11 -13.68 -0.45 0.86
N ALA A 12 -13.94 -0.42 -0.45
CA ALA A 12 -14.45 -1.57 -1.19
C ALA A 12 -13.38 -2.60 -1.54
N THR A 13 -13.81 -3.85 -1.70
CA THR A 13 -12.94 -4.99 -2.03
C THR A 13 -12.34 -4.92 -3.43
N THR A 14 -13.00 -4.21 -4.34
CA THR A 14 -12.56 -3.98 -5.71
C THR A 14 -11.17 -3.35 -5.82
N LEU A 15 -10.71 -2.62 -4.79
CA LEU A 15 -9.36 -2.06 -4.80
C LEU A 15 -8.29 -3.17 -4.69
N LEU A 16 -8.47 -4.14 -3.80
CA LEU A 16 -7.57 -5.29 -3.70
C LEU A 16 -7.59 -6.12 -4.98
N THR A 17 -8.79 -6.34 -5.55
CA THR A 17 -8.92 -7.02 -6.84
C THR A 17 -8.14 -6.29 -7.94
N ALA A 18 -8.26 -4.97 -8.01
CA ALA A 18 -7.56 -4.16 -9.01
C ALA A 18 -6.02 -4.22 -8.84
N GLU A 19 -5.52 -4.13 -7.60
CA GLU A 19 -4.08 -4.25 -7.33
C GLU A 19 -3.54 -5.62 -7.74
N LEU A 20 -4.21 -6.70 -7.34
CA LEU A 20 -3.81 -8.07 -7.68
C LEU A 20 -3.84 -8.33 -9.20
N ASP A 21 -4.83 -7.80 -9.92
CA ASP A 21 -4.90 -7.92 -11.38
C ASP A 21 -3.75 -7.16 -12.07
N VAL A 22 -3.43 -5.96 -11.60
CA VAL A 22 -2.28 -5.20 -12.10
C VAL A 22 -0.96 -5.93 -11.83
N TYR A 23 -0.79 -6.54 -10.65
CA TYR A 23 0.42 -7.31 -10.34
C TYR A 23 0.60 -8.50 -11.28
N LYS A 24 -0.50 -9.19 -11.63
CA LYS A 24 -0.46 -10.26 -12.61
C LYS A 24 0.00 -9.74 -13.98
N GLN A 25 -0.59 -8.64 -14.45
CA GLN A 25 -0.22 -8.01 -15.73
C GLN A 25 1.24 -7.53 -15.76
N LEU A 26 1.76 -6.95 -14.67
CA LEU A 26 3.16 -6.52 -14.57
C LEU A 26 4.14 -7.68 -14.77
N ILE A 27 3.80 -8.86 -14.23
CA ILE A 27 4.64 -10.05 -14.26
C ILE A 27 4.50 -10.82 -15.58
N GLU A 28 3.28 -11.11 -16.02
CA GLU A 28 3.01 -11.99 -17.18
C GLU A 28 3.03 -11.23 -18.51
N ASP A 29 2.26 -10.15 -18.60
CA ASP A 29 2.00 -9.49 -19.88
C ASP A 29 3.15 -8.57 -20.28
N LEU A 30 3.63 -7.82 -19.30
CA LEU A 30 4.66 -6.81 -19.53
C LEU A 30 6.07 -7.38 -19.39
N LYS A 31 6.24 -8.46 -18.61
CA LYS A 31 7.54 -9.09 -18.30
C LYS A 31 8.61 -8.06 -17.90
N TRP A 32 8.19 -7.01 -17.21
CA TRP A 32 9.09 -5.95 -16.81
C TRP A 32 10.07 -6.45 -15.75
N ASN A 33 11.33 -6.07 -15.89
CA ASN A 33 12.36 -6.35 -14.91
C ASN A 33 12.37 -5.21 -13.86
N PHE A 34 11.47 -5.31 -12.87
CA PHE A 34 11.34 -4.34 -11.78
C PHE A 34 11.80 -4.96 -10.46
N SER A 35 12.34 -4.15 -9.54
CA SER A 35 12.72 -4.64 -8.21
C SER A 35 11.61 -4.45 -7.18
N PHE A 36 10.87 -3.34 -7.28
CA PHE A 36 9.82 -2.96 -6.33
C PHE A 36 8.56 -2.51 -7.05
N VAL A 37 7.41 -2.74 -6.42
CA VAL A 37 6.15 -2.10 -6.75
C VAL A 37 5.84 -1.04 -5.70
N ILE A 38 5.47 0.15 -6.17
CA ILE A 38 5.08 1.28 -5.33
C ILE A 38 3.66 1.67 -5.76
N THR A 39 2.69 1.51 -4.86
CA THR A 39 1.33 2.01 -5.09
C THR A 39 1.29 3.51 -4.80
N LEU A 40 0.58 4.28 -5.63
CA LEU A 40 0.36 5.72 -5.47
C LEU A 40 -1.08 6.05 -5.90
N SER A 41 -1.65 7.08 -5.28
CA SER A 41 -2.87 7.76 -5.71
C SER A 41 -2.53 9.06 -6.43
N GLU A 42 -3.54 9.72 -7.00
CA GLU A 42 -3.41 11.08 -7.55
C GLU A 42 -2.97 12.11 -6.50
N SER A 43 -3.34 11.90 -5.23
CA SER A 43 -3.06 12.84 -4.14
C SER A 43 -1.69 12.66 -3.49
N ASP A 44 -0.92 11.64 -3.89
CA ASP A 44 0.43 11.41 -3.41
C ASP A 44 1.44 12.36 -4.08
N PHE A 45 2.45 12.78 -3.31
CA PHE A 45 3.52 13.63 -3.83
C PHE A 45 4.88 13.27 -3.21
N PRO A 46 5.97 13.19 -4.01
CA PRO A 46 7.30 12.89 -3.49
C PRO A 46 7.84 14.04 -2.63
N THR A 47 8.36 13.72 -1.45
CA THR A 47 9.01 14.69 -0.54
C THR A 47 10.53 14.68 -0.64
N LYS A 48 11.10 13.74 -1.39
CA LYS A 48 12.52 13.57 -1.65
C LYS A 48 12.74 13.28 -3.14
N PRO A 49 13.92 13.61 -3.70
CA PRO A 49 14.30 13.21 -5.06
C PRO A 49 14.28 11.69 -5.23
N ILE A 50 14.05 11.24 -6.47
CA ILE A 50 13.94 9.81 -6.79
C ILE A 50 15.25 9.05 -6.53
N GLU A 51 16.39 9.73 -6.63
CA GLU A 51 17.72 9.18 -6.39
C GLU A 51 17.85 8.70 -4.93
N VAL A 52 17.32 9.47 -3.98
CA VAL A 52 17.32 9.11 -2.56
C VAL A 52 16.48 7.86 -2.31
N LEU A 53 15.33 7.76 -2.96
CA LEU A 53 14.47 6.57 -2.85
C LEU A 53 15.14 5.35 -3.49
N SER A 54 15.76 5.52 -4.66
CA SER A 54 16.47 4.46 -5.38
C SER A 54 17.65 3.93 -4.57
N GLU A 55 18.46 4.81 -4.02
CA GLU A 55 19.58 4.46 -3.14
C GLU A 55 19.07 3.69 -1.91
N PHE A 56 18.05 4.22 -1.23
CA PHE A 56 17.45 3.57 -0.07
C PHE A 56 16.97 2.15 -0.38
N LEU A 57 16.16 1.98 -1.43
CA LEU A 57 15.62 0.66 -1.79
C LEU A 57 16.69 -0.32 -2.25
N SER A 58 17.78 0.17 -2.87
CA SER A 58 18.89 -0.69 -3.30
C SER A 58 19.68 -1.28 -2.13
N MET A 59 19.71 -0.62 -0.97
CA MET A 59 20.29 -1.17 0.26
C MET A 59 19.44 -2.28 0.90
N PHE A 60 18.15 -2.37 0.55
CA PHE A 60 17.20 -3.29 1.17
C PHE A 60 16.36 -4.09 0.15
N PRO A 61 17.00 -4.77 -0.82
CA PRO A 61 16.31 -5.36 -1.99
C PRO A 61 15.29 -6.44 -1.61
N ASN A 62 15.49 -7.12 -0.48
CA ASN A 62 14.65 -8.23 -0.04
C ASN A 62 13.57 -7.81 0.98
N GLN A 63 13.43 -6.52 1.28
CA GLN A 63 12.48 -6.02 2.28
C GLN A 63 11.13 -5.59 1.68
N ASN A 64 10.09 -5.59 2.51
CA ASN A 64 8.74 -5.14 2.20
C ASN A 64 8.31 -4.07 3.22
N PHE A 65 8.09 -2.86 2.74
CA PHE A 65 7.80 -1.65 3.53
C PHE A 65 6.29 -1.45 3.61
N VAL A 66 5.68 -2.05 4.64
CA VAL A 66 4.23 -2.17 4.76
C VAL A 66 3.82 -1.80 6.20
N SER A 67 2.99 -0.78 6.37
CA SER A 67 2.46 -0.31 7.67
C SER A 67 0.95 -0.29 7.66
N GLY A 68 0.28 -0.07 8.79
CA GLY A 68 -1.18 -0.27 8.95
C GLY A 68 -2.09 0.63 8.10
N ASN A 69 -1.57 1.23 7.03
CA ASN A 69 -2.27 2.00 6.02
C ASN A 69 -1.56 1.83 4.68
N ILE A 70 -2.31 1.90 3.59
CA ILE A 70 -1.77 2.09 2.24
C ILE A 70 -1.33 3.55 2.04
N PRO A 71 -0.46 3.86 1.06
CA PRO A 71 0.17 2.96 0.07
C PRO A 71 1.36 2.13 0.59
N ASN A 72 1.62 0.99 -0.05
CA ASN A 72 2.69 0.05 0.29
C ASN A 72 3.86 0.10 -0.70
N ILE A 73 5.04 -0.40 -0.28
CA ILE A 73 6.18 -0.68 -1.17
C ILE A 73 6.63 -2.12 -0.93
N SER A 74 6.67 -2.92 -1.99
CA SER A 74 6.96 -4.35 -1.88
C SER A 74 7.88 -4.84 -2.97
N ASN A 75 8.75 -5.78 -2.62
CA ASN A 75 9.68 -6.38 -3.57
C ASN A 75 8.96 -7.31 -4.55
N ARG A 76 9.60 -7.58 -5.69
CA ARG A 76 9.02 -8.39 -6.77
C ARG A 76 8.64 -9.81 -6.33
N ASP A 77 9.45 -10.46 -5.49
CA ASP A 77 9.21 -11.84 -5.07
C ASP A 77 7.94 -11.94 -4.22
N PHE A 78 7.74 -11.00 -3.29
CA PHE A 78 6.51 -10.92 -2.51
C PHE A 78 5.31 -10.61 -3.39
N ILE A 79 5.44 -9.68 -4.34
CA ILE A 79 4.38 -9.36 -5.31
C ILE A 79 4.00 -10.59 -6.14
N GLN A 80 4.98 -11.37 -6.58
CA GLN A 80 4.74 -12.61 -7.31
C GLN A 80 4.00 -13.63 -6.45
N TYR A 81 4.36 -13.77 -5.18
CA TYR A 81 3.67 -14.65 -4.24
C TYR A 81 2.22 -14.23 -3.99
N VAL A 82 1.94 -12.94 -3.72
CA VAL A 82 0.55 -12.49 -3.51
C VAL A 82 -0.28 -12.51 -4.80
N ALA A 83 0.34 -12.43 -5.98
CA ALA A 83 -0.37 -12.49 -7.26
C ALA A 83 -0.70 -13.93 -7.69
N TYR A 84 0.23 -14.87 -7.49
CA TYR A 84 0.15 -16.23 -8.05
C TYR A 84 0.16 -17.37 -7.04
N GLY A 85 0.43 -17.10 -5.77
CA GLY A 85 0.39 -18.13 -4.74
C GLY A 85 -0.98 -18.82 -4.70
N ASP A 86 -0.97 -20.14 -4.53
CA ASP A 86 -2.15 -21.01 -4.47
C ASP A 86 -2.13 -21.98 -3.28
N ASP A 87 -1.21 -21.74 -2.34
CA ASP A 87 -1.22 -22.47 -1.07
C ASP A 87 -2.47 -22.14 -0.23
N GLU A 88 -2.64 -22.90 0.85
CA GLU A 88 -3.79 -22.76 1.75
C GLU A 88 -3.93 -21.34 2.32
N LEU A 89 -2.83 -20.67 2.64
CA LEU A 89 -2.84 -19.31 3.19
C LEU A 89 -3.38 -18.33 2.14
N ILE A 90 -2.81 -18.31 0.94
CA ILE A 90 -3.25 -17.37 -0.10
C ILE A 90 -4.68 -17.64 -0.54
N ARG A 91 -5.09 -18.90 -0.73
CA ARG A 91 -6.48 -19.24 -1.06
C ARG A 91 -7.46 -18.80 0.04
N GLY A 92 -7.13 -19.09 1.30
CA GLY A 92 -7.95 -18.70 2.45
C GLY A 92 -8.08 -17.19 2.59
N LEU A 93 -6.97 -16.45 2.47
CA LEU A 93 -6.98 -14.99 2.55
C LEU A 93 -7.71 -14.35 1.37
N ARG A 94 -7.55 -14.84 0.13
CA ARG A 94 -8.34 -14.32 -1.00
C ARG A 94 -9.84 -14.50 -0.78
N PHE A 95 -10.24 -15.66 -0.26
CA PHE A 95 -11.65 -15.92 0.05
C PHE A 95 -12.15 -14.96 1.15
N ALA A 96 -11.43 -14.87 2.27
CA ALA A 96 -11.83 -14.02 3.39
C ALA A 96 -11.90 -12.53 2.98
N PHE A 97 -10.87 -12.02 2.31
CA PHE A 97 -10.75 -10.61 1.94
C PHE A 97 -11.67 -10.20 0.78
N ASN A 98 -12.32 -11.14 0.10
CA ASN A 98 -13.42 -10.83 -0.82
C ASN A 98 -14.67 -10.31 -0.10
N TYR A 99 -14.73 -10.47 1.23
CA TYR A 99 -15.85 -10.04 2.07
C TYR A 99 -15.38 -9.14 3.24
N THR A 100 -14.18 -8.56 3.16
CA THR A 100 -13.59 -7.72 4.22
C THR A 100 -13.60 -6.25 3.80
N ALA A 101 -14.02 -5.36 4.69
CA ALA A 101 -13.90 -3.91 4.47
C ALA A 101 -12.44 -3.45 4.52
N MET A 102 -12.08 -2.48 3.67
CA MET A 102 -10.73 -1.92 3.57
C MET A 102 -9.63 -2.99 3.41
N PRO A 103 -9.79 -3.97 2.49
CA PRO A 103 -8.95 -5.16 2.51
C PRO A 103 -7.46 -4.87 2.25
N CYS A 104 -7.13 -3.87 1.45
CA CYS A 104 -5.73 -3.48 1.19
C CYS A 104 -4.99 -3.01 2.44
N GLU A 105 -5.68 -2.57 3.50
CA GLU A 105 -5.05 -2.09 4.74
C GLU A 105 -4.55 -3.22 5.65
N SER A 106 -4.97 -4.47 5.40
CA SER A 106 -4.56 -5.61 6.22
C SER A 106 -4.14 -6.84 5.43
N PHE A 107 -4.58 -7.03 4.17
CA PHE A 107 -4.26 -8.22 3.38
C PHE A 107 -2.75 -8.47 3.30
N TYR A 108 -1.99 -7.46 2.87
CA TYR A 108 -0.54 -7.58 2.70
C TYR A 108 0.18 -7.83 4.02
N HIS A 109 -0.25 -7.19 5.12
CA HIS A 109 0.28 -7.48 6.46
C HIS A 109 0.03 -8.92 6.85
N THR A 110 -1.19 -9.39 6.67
CA THR A 110 -1.56 -10.76 7.04
C THR A 110 -0.74 -11.77 6.26
N VAL A 111 -0.50 -11.55 4.96
CA VAL A 111 0.41 -12.43 4.20
C VAL A 111 1.84 -12.36 4.74
N LEU A 112 2.38 -11.15 4.96
CA LEU A 112 3.77 -10.96 5.39
C LEU A 112 4.07 -11.63 6.73
N ILE A 113 3.18 -11.54 7.72
CA ILE A 113 3.45 -12.00 9.09
C ILE A 113 3.25 -13.51 9.30
N ASN A 114 2.62 -14.23 8.36
CA ASN A 114 2.16 -15.60 8.64
C ASN A 114 3.12 -16.74 8.24
N ARG A 115 4.16 -16.51 7.41
CA ARG A 115 5.08 -17.62 7.08
C ARG A 115 6.43 -17.27 6.47
N ILE A 116 6.48 -17.03 5.15
CA ILE A 116 7.72 -17.07 4.35
C ILE A 116 8.41 -15.71 4.29
N TYR A 117 7.65 -14.63 4.51
CA TYR A 117 8.11 -13.26 4.34
C TYR A 117 8.18 -12.48 5.66
N CYS A 118 8.05 -13.14 6.82
CA CYS A 118 8.04 -12.44 8.12
C CYS A 118 9.32 -11.65 8.36
N ASP A 119 10.47 -12.20 7.98
CA ASP A 119 11.78 -11.57 8.16
C ASP A 119 12.04 -10.44 7.14
N SER A 120 11.23 -10.38 6.08
CA SER A 120 11.29 -9.28 5.10
C SER A 120 10.43 -8.08 5.49
N HIS A 121 9.55 -8.20 6.50
CA HIS A 121 8.61 -7.15 6.84
C HIS A 121 9.28 -6.00 7.59
N VAL A 122 9.16 -4.79 7.03
CA VAL A 122 9.52 -3.54 7.70
C VAL A 122 8.24 -2.78 8.03
N ARG A 123 8.06 -2.49 9.32
CA ARG A 123 6.89 -1.75 9.85
C ARG A 123 7.02 -0.23 9.61
N MET A 124 7.22 0.16 8.35
CA MET A 124 7.30 1.53 7.87
C MET A 124 7.00 1.49 6.38
N ASN A 125 6.06 2.29 5.86
CA ASN A 125 5.73 2.33 4.43
C ASN A 125 6.38 3.51 3.67
N LEU A 126 7.27 4.25 4.34
CA LEU A 126 7.93 5.46 3.82
C LEU A 126 6.96 6.58 3.44
N ARG A 127 5.81 6.66 4.12
CA ARG A 127 4.78 7.67 3.86
C ARG A 127 4.63 8.65 5.00
N MET A 128 4.41 9.91 4.62
CA MET A 128 3.90 10.93 5.53
C MET A 128 2.43 11.13 5.21
N VAL A 129 1.56 10.82 6.17
CA VAL A 129 0.11 10.93 6.00
C VAL A 129 -0.45 11.90 7.03
N ASN A 130 -1.19 12.91 6.57
CA ASN A 130 -1.68 14.00 7.39
C ASN A 130 -2.96 13.62 8.16
N TRP A 131 -2.84 12.70 9.09
CA TRP A 131 -3.96 12.30 9.95
C TRP A 131 -4.27 13.37 11.00
N ASP A 132 -5.52 13.82 11.03
CA ASP A 132 -6.10 14.55 12.16
C ASP A 132 -7.51 14.00 12.39
N ARG A 133 -7.64 13.14 13.40
CA ARG A 133 -8.89 12.42 13.66
C ARG A 133 -10.05 13.35 14.01
N ARG A 134 -9.79 14.53 14.59
CA ARG A 134 -10.86 15.47 14.95
C ARG A 134 -11.56 16.06 13.72
N ARG A 135 -10.85 16.13 12.60
CA ARG A 135 -11.34 16.73 11.35
C ARG A 135 -11.60 15.70 10.25
N GLY A 136 -10.82 14.62 10.21
CA GLY A 136 -10.86 13.61 9.16
C GLY A 136 -11.79 12.42 9.42
N CYS A 137 -12.27 12.24 10.66
CA CYS A 137 -13.16 11.14 11.05
C CYS A 137 -14.58 11.65 11.31
N THR A 138 -15.27 12.09 10.26
CA THR A 138 -16.62 12.67 10.35
C THR A 138 -17.73 11.72 9.91
N CYS A 139 -17.40 10.47 9.57
CA CYS A 139 -18.34 9.48 9.02
C CYS A 139 -19.07 9.99 7.75
N TYR A 140 -18.36 10.76 6.91
CA TYR A 140 -18.91 11.34 5.69
C TYR A 140 -19.19 10.30 4.57
N ASN A 141 -18.69 9.07 4.72
CA ASN A 141 -18.68 8.03 3.70
C ASN A 141 -19.88 7.05 3.81
N MET A 142 -20.89 7.37 4.64
CA MET A 142 -22.06 6.52 4.87
C MET A 142 -22.90 6.27 3.62
N ASP A 143 -22.86 7.16 2.62
CA ASP A 143 -23.56 6.96 1.35
C ASP A 143 -22.91 5.88 0.47
N VAL A 144 -21.70 5.45 0.82
CA VAL A 144 -20.88 4.50 0.03
C VAL A 144 -20.62 3.20 0.80
N SER A 145 -20.62 3.24 2.13
CA SER A 145 -20.33 2.09 2.99
C SER A 145 -21.13 2.17 4.29
N ASP A 146 -21.57 1.02 4.79
CA ASP A 146 -22.25 0.87 6.09
C ASP A 146 -21.30 1.02 7.30
N LEU A 147 -20.07 1.50 7.10
CA LEU A 147 -19.05 1.68 8.12
C LEU A 147 -18.58 3.14 8.16
N CYS A 148 -18.36 3.68 9.36
CA CYS A 148 -17.71 4.97 9.51
C CYS A 148 -16.20 4.87 9.24
N GLY A 149 -15.72 5.74 8.36
CA GLY A 149 -14.33 5.86 7.98
C GLY A 149 -13.65 7.13 8.45
N CYS A 150 -12.32 7.14 8.31
CA CYS A 150 -11.50 8.34 8.39
C CYS A 150 -10.73 8.51 7.09
N SER A 151 -10.49 9.76 6.70
CA SER A 151 -9.56 10.09 5.61
C SER A 151 -8.53 11.12 6.05
N PRO A 152 -7.31 11.07 5.50
CA PRO A 152 -6.29 12.05 5.81
C PRO A 152 -6.66 13.42 5.23
N LEU A 153 -6.02 14.46 5.75
CA LEU A 153 -6.27 15.83 5.31
C LEU A 153 -5.27 16.28 4.26
N ILE A 154 -5.69 17.25 3.45
CA ILE A 154 -4.79 17.94 2.52
C ILE A 154 -3.76 18.75 3.32
N TYR A 155 -2.49 18.59 2.98
CA TYR A 155 -1.41 19.43 3.53
C TYR A 155 -1.59 20.89 3.12
N ARG A 156 -1.38 21.81 4.07
CA ARG A 156 -1.41 23.26 3.84
C ARG A 156 -0.03 23.88 4.10
N ILE A 157 0.16 25.14 3.71
CA ILE A 157 1.39 25.89 4.01
C ILE A 157 1.69 25.90 5.52
N THR A 158 0.66 25.91 6.36
CA THR A 158 0.78 25.81 7.83
C THR A 158 1.38 24.49 8.31
N ASP A 159 1.33 23.42 7.51
CA ASP A 159 1.90 22.12 7.81
C ASP A 159 3.38 22.01 7.42
N LYS A 160 4.01 23.05 6.87
CA LYS A 160 5.41 23.02 6.38
C LYS A 160 6.40 22.44 7.38
N ARG A 161 6.18 22.66 8.69
CA ARG A 161 7.02 22.12 9.75
C ARG A 161 7.05 20.59 9.81
N LYS A 162 6.00 19.90 9.34
CA LYS A 162 5.96 18.42 9.29
C LYS A 162 6.99 17.87 8.31
N PHE A 163 7.32 18.63 7.26
CA PHE A 163 8.32 18.27 6.25
C PHE A 163 9.74 18.69 6.62
N ALA A 164 9.92 19.41 7.74
CA ALA A 164 11.24 19.75 8.21
C ALA A 164 11.95 18.48 8.68
N VAL A 165 13.07 18.15 8.04
CA VAL A 165 13.97 17.10 8.52
C VAL A 165 14.58 17.61 9.82
N SER A 166 14.40 16.90 10.94
CA SER A 166 15.23 17.17 12.10
C SER A 166 16.66 16.78 11.72
N SER A 167 17.56 17.75 11.69
CA SER A 167 18.99 17.50 11.71
C SER A 167 19.33 16.98 13.10
N SER A 168 19.07 15.71 13.34
CA SER A 168 19.44 15.03 14.58
C SER A 168 19.95 13.64 14.22
N ILE A 169 21.07 13.65 13.50
CA ILE A 169 22.06 12.59 13.56
C ILE A 169 23.24 13.24 14.28
N ASN A 170 23.26 13.06 15.61
CA ASN A 170 24.49 13.04 16.40
C ASN A 170 24.72 11.59 16.78
#